data_AF-A0A955BH35-F1
#
_entry.id   AF-A0A955BH35-F1
#
_cell.length_a   1.000
_cell.length_b   1.000
_cell.length_c   1.000
_cell.angle_alpha   90.00
_cell.angle_beta   90.00
_cell.angle_gamma   90.00
#
_symmetry.space_group_name_H-M   'P 1'
#
loop_
_entity.id
_entity.type
_entity.pdbx_description
1 polymer ?
#
loop_
_entity_poly.entity_id
_entity_poly.type
_entity_poly.pdbx_seq_one_letter_code
_entity_poly.pdbx_strand_id
1 'polypeptide(L)'
;MLAAIAGGLAVTALVQAANWPEFRGPTGQGHATAQNLPTEWSDTQNVVWKQPLPGEGWSSPALVDGRLYLTAAIPVENGKEGDRSLSLLILDAQSGRLL
;
A
#
# COMPACT_ATOMS: atom_id res chain seq x y z
N MET A 1 26.74 -8.54 45.75
CA MET A 1 25.40 -8.91 45.24
C MET A 1 25.39 -8.54 43.76
N LEU A 2 25.55 -9.51 42.85
CA LEU A 2 25.57 -9.26 41.40
C LEU A 2 24.13 -9.16 40.90
N ALA A 3 23.74 -8.01 40.35
CA ALA A 3 22.44 -7.84 39.70
C ALA A 3 22.53 -8.39 38.27
N ALA A 4 21.80 -9.47 38.00
CA ALA A 4 21.62 -9.99 36.66
C ALA A 4 20.61 -9.11 35.90
N ILE A 5 21.04 -8.52 34.78
CA ILE A 5 20.14 -7.80 33.86
C ILE A 5 19.46 -8.87 33.02
N ALA A 6 18.21 -9.20 33.35
CA ALA A 6 17.36 -10.03 32.51
C ALA A 6 16.90 -9.19 31.29
N GLY A 7 17.64 -9.31 30.19
CA GLY A 7 17.24 -8.71 28.91
C GLY A 7 16.06 -9.49 28.33
N GLY A 8 14.85 -8.93 28.44
CA GLY A 8 13.66 -9.50 27.81
C GLY A 8 13.71 -9.33 26.29
N LEU A 9 13.61 -10.43 25.54
CA LEU A 9 13.35 -10.38 24.09
C LEU A 9 11.96 -9.77 23.87
N ALA A 10 11.90 -8.54 23.37
CA ALA A 10 10.66 -7.98 22.84
C ALA A 10 10.39 -8.62 21.46
N VAL A 11 9.43 -9.54 21.41
CA VAL A 11 8.92 -10.06 20.15
C VAL A 11 7.96 -9.01 19.59
N THR A 12 8.43 -8.21 18.63
CA THR A 12 7.56 -7.33 17.84
C THR A 12 6.75 -8.19 16.87
N ALA A 13 5.45 -8.36 17.16
CA ALA A 13 4.54 -8.97 16.20
C ALA A 13 4.46 -8.08 14.95
N LEU A 14 4.85 -8.62 13.80
CA LEU A 14 4.61 -7.98 12.50
C LEU A 14 3.10 -8.00 12.24
N VAL A 15 2.45 -6.86 12.43
CA VAL A 15 1.05 -6.67 12.04
C VAL A 15 1.03 -6.56 10.52
N GLN A 16 0.73 -7.65 9.84
CA GLN A 16 0.51 -7.66 8.40
C GLN A 16 -0.92 -7.19 8.12
N ALA A 17 -1.07 -6.22 7.23
CA ALA A 17 -2.39 -5.79 6.78
C ALA A 17 -3.14 -6.97 6.15
N ALA A 18 -4.46 -7.04 6.39
CA ALA A 18 -5.30 -8.07 5.80
C ALA A 18 -5.36 -7.93 4.27
N ASN A 19 -5.44 -9.06 3.57
CA ASN A 19 -5.57 -9.06 2.11
C ASN A 19 -6.89 -8.40 1.66
N TRP A 20 -6.79 -7.61 0.60
CA TRP A 20 -7.89 -6.93 -0.08
C TRP A 20 -7.74 -7.13 -1.59
N PRO A 21 -8.03 -8.35 -2.09
CA PRO A 21 -7.61 -8.78 -3.42
C PRO A 21 -8.40 -8.14 -4.58
N GLU A 22 -9.53 -7.50 -4.30
CA GLU A 22 -10.45 -7.02 -5.34
C GLU A 22 -11.21 -5.75 -4.93
N PHE A 23 -11.93 -5.18 -5.90
CA PHE A 23 -12.82 -4.06 -5.65
C PHE A 23 -13.86 -4.47 -4.58
N ARG A 24 -13.99 -3.65 -3.54
CA ARG A 24 -14.82 -3.94 -2.34
C ARG A 24 -14.35 -5.10 -1.47
N GLY A 25 -13.12 -5.58 -1.67
CA GLY A 25 -12.43 -6.44 -0.73
C GLY A 25 -12.88 -7.90 -0.78
N PRO A 26 -12.39 -8.74 0.15
CA PRO A 26 -12.49 -10.20 0.07
C PRO A 26 -13.93 -10.76 0.15
N THR A 27 -14.90 -9.92 0.50
CA THR A 27 -16.32 -10.28 0.56
C THR A 27 -17.16 -9.57 -0.51
N GLY A 28 -16.55 -8.70 -1.32
CA GLY A 28 -17.24 -7.85 -2.30
C GLY A 28 -18.17 -6.78 -1.71
N GLN A 29 -18.22 -6.63 -0.38
CA GLN A 29 -19.15 -5.69 0.29
C GLN A 29 -18.54 -4.31 0.56
N GLY A 30 -17.21 -4.21 0.65
CA GLY A 30 -16.49 -2.97 0.95
C GLY A 30 -16.38 -2.68 2.45
N HIS A 31 -16.51 -3.70 3.29
CA HIS A 31 -16.41 -3.56 4.74
C HIS A 31 -15.02 -3.94 5.23
N ALA A 32 -14.38 -3.03 5.97
CA ALA A 32 -13.16 -3.29 6.72
C ALA A 32 -13.48 -3.58 8.19
N THR A 33 -12.69 -4.44 8.83
CA THR A 33 -12.81 -4.75 10.27
C THR A 33 -11.89 -3.88 11.13
N ALA A 34 -11.10 -3.00 10.52
CA ALA A 34 -10.18 -2.11 11.21
C ALA A 34 -10.97 -1.13 12.10
N GLN A 35 -10.44 -0.88 13.29
CA GLN A 35 -11.03 0.01 14.29
C GLN A 35 -10.05 1.14 14.62
N ASN A 36 -10.55 2.19 15.27
CA ASN A 36 -9.74 3.35 15.71
C ASN A 36 -8.96 4.02 14.56
N LEU A 37 -9.56 4.05 13.36
CA LEU A 37 -8.98 4.74 12.22
C LEU A 37 -8.99 6.26 12.45
N PRO A 38 -7.95 6.99 12.04
CA PRO A 38 -7.92 8.44 12.17
C PRO A 38 -9.02 9.09 11.32
N THR A 39 -9.67 10.10 11.89
CA THR A 39 -10.77 10.85 11.24
C THR A 39 -10.31 12.20 10.68
N GLU A 40 -9.09 12.62 10.99
CA GLU A 40 -8.47 13.85 10.51
C GLU A 40 -7.30 13.52 9.59
N TRP A 41 -7.16 14.25 8.49
CA TRP A 41 -6.17 13.97 7.46
C TRP A 41 -5.66 15.27 6.84
N SER A 42 -4.39 15.28 6.44
CA SER A 42 -3.80 16.33 5.61
C SER A 42 -2.72 15.72 4.71
N ASP A 43 -2.01 16.54 3.94
CA ASP A 43 -0.86 16.06 3.16
C ASP A 43 0.28 15.51 4.03
N THR A 44 0.28 15.81 5.33
CA THR A 44 1.34 15.39 6.27
C THR A 44 0.82 14.71 7.53
N GLN A 45 -0.46 14.88 7.88
CA GLN A 45 -1.08 14.29 9.06
C GLN A 45 -1.72 12.94 8.71
N ASN A 46 -1.41 11.92 9.52
CA ASN A 46 -1.93 10.55 9.38
C ASN A 46 -1.58 9.84 8.06
N VAL A 47 -0.63 10.38 7.26
CA VAL A 47 -0.11 9.76 6.04
C VAL A 47 1.16 8.96 6.36
N VAL A 48 1.18 7.67 6.04
CA VAL A 48 2.37 6.81 6.23
C VAL A 48 3.41 7.06 5.14
N TRP A 49 2.95 7.16 3.88
CA TRP A 49 3.79 7.46 2.73
C TRP A 49 2.96 8.06 1.59
N LYS A 50 3.62 8.76 0.68
CA LYS A 50 3.06 9.30 -0.56
C LYS A 50 4.07 9.07 -1.69
N GLN A 51 3.66 8.37 -2.74
CA GLN A 51 4.53 7.95 -3.82
C GLN A 51 4.02 8.51 -5.16
N PRO A 52 4.82 9.32 -5.88
CA PRO A 52 4.52 9.63 -7.27
C PRO A 52 4.55 8.34 -8.12
N LEU A 53 3.49 8.12 -8.91
CA LEU A 53 3.39 6.98 -9.82
C LEU A 53 3.55 7.45 -11.27
N PRO A 54 4.10 6.60 -12.16
CA PRO A 54 4.16 6.90 -13.57
C PRO A 54 2.77 6.83 -14.22
N GLY A 55 2.52 7.73 -15.17
CA GLY A 55 1.29 7.72 -15.96
C GLY A 55 0.05 8.08 -15.15
N GLU A 56 -1.10 7.62 -15.64
CA GLU A 56 -2.42 7.94 -15.10
C GLU A 56 -3.16 6.65 -14.74
N GLY A 57 -3.93 6.64 -13.65
CA GLY A 57 -4.66 5.44 -13.22
C GLY A 57 -5.84 5.78 -12.31
N TRP A 58 -6.96 5.09 -12.53
CA TRP A 58 -8.21 5.25 -11.77
C TRP A 58 -8.69 3.93 -11.12
N SER A 59 -7.88 2.87 -11.21
CA SER A 59 -8.21 1.59 -10.58
C SER A 59 -8.17 1.69 -9.06
N SER A 60 -9.03 0.94 -8.38
CA SER A 60 -8.82 0.66 -6.95
C SER A 60 -7.58 -0.22 -6.76
N PRO A 61 -6.75 0.02 -5.73
CA PRO A 61 -5.63 -0.88 -5.43
C PRO A 61 -6.14 -2.23 -4.93
N ALA A 62 -5.44 -3.30 -5.31
CA ALA A 62 -5.56 -4.61 -4.66
C ALA A 62 -4.35 -4.85 -3.75
N LEU A 63 -4.58 -5.36 -2.54
CA LEU A 63 -3.53 -5.68 -1.56
C LEU A 63 -3.48 -7.19 -1.34
N VAL A 64 -2.37 -7.82 -1.65
CA VAL A 64 -2.14 -9.24 -1.36
C VAL A 64 -0.71 -9.43 -0.88
N ASP A 65 -0.55 -10.09 0.27
CA ASP A 65 0.75 -10.48 0.85
C ASP A 65 1.75 -9.31 0.94
N GLY A 66 1.25 -8.16 1.41
CA GLY A 66 2.06 -6.96 1.58
C GLY A 66 2.40 -6.23 0.28
N ARG A 67 1.80 -6.60 -0.86
CA ARG A 67 1.99 -5.93 -2.15
C ARG A 67 0.71 -5.25 -2.61
N LEU A 68 0.85 -4.00 -3.03
CA LEU A 68 -0.21 -3.21 -3.67
C LEU A 68 -0.09 -3.30 -5.18
N TYR A 69 -1.20 -3.63 -5.84
CA TYR A 69 -1.30 -3.78 -7.28
C TYR A 69 -2.21 -2.69 -7.84
N LEU A 70 -1.74 -1.99 -8.87
CA LEU A 70 -2.45 -0.89 -9.53
C LEU A 70 -2.26 -0.99 -11.05
N THR A 71 -3.25 -0.58 -11.82
CA THR A 71 -3.08 -0.40 -13.27
C THR A 71 -2.85 1.06 -13.61
N ALA A 72 -1.92 1.33 -14.52
CA ALA A 72 -1.63 2.67 -15.01
C ALA A 72 -1.47 2.70 -16.53
N ALA A 73 -1.94 3.78 -17.14
CA ALA A 73 -1.67 4.16 -18.53
C ALA A 73 -0.41 5.03 -18.57
N ILE A 74 0.71 4.44 -18.97
CA ILE A 74 2.02 5.11 -19.00
C ILE A 74 2.28 5.67 -20.41
N PRO A 75 2.64 6.96 -20.56
CA PRO A 75 3.08 7.53 -21.83
C PRO A 75 4.19 6.71 -22.48
N VAL A 76 4.06 6.41 -23.76
CA VAL A 76 5.09 5.69 -24.53
C VAL A 76 6.20 6.66 -24.89
N GLU A 77 7.43 6.35 -24.49
CA GLU A 77 8.60 7.15 -24.86
C GLU A 77 8.80 7.07 -26.39
N ASN A 78 8.99 8.23 -27.04
CA ASN A 78 9.05 8.36 -28.50
C ASN A 78 7.77 7.90 -29.24
N GLY A 79 6.65 7.74 -28.54
CA GLY A 79 5.33 7.51 -29.13
C GLY A 79 4.71 8.78 -29.69
N LYS A 80 3.56 8.64 -30.38
CA LYS A 80 2.73 9.78 -30.77
C LYS A 80 2.03 10.37 -29.56
N GLU A 81 1.60 11.62 -29.68
CA GLU A 81 0.74 12.24 -28.66
C GLU A 81 -0.49 11.37 -28.39
N GLY A 82 -0.78 11.13 -27.11
CA GLY A 82 -1.83 10.21 -26.68
C GLY A 82 -1.46 8.72 -26.66
N ASP A 83 -0.29 8.30 -27.14
CA ASP A 83 0.13 6.89 -27.03
C ASP A 83 0.38 6.53 -25.55
N ARG A 84 -0.24 5.42 -25.12
CA ARG A 84 -0.17 4.90 -23.75
C ARG A 84 0.05 3.39 -23.75
N SER A 85 0.88 2.92 -22.83
CA SER A 85 1.02 1.51 -22.47
C SER A 85 0.24 1.23 -21.18
N LEU A 86 -0.62 0.20 -21.20
CA LEU A 86 -1.27 -0.28 -19.99
C LEU A 86 -0.31 -1.17 -19.22
N SER A 87 0.02 -0.76 -18.01
CA SER A 87 1.00 -1.43 -17.16
C SER A 87 0.40 -1.78 -15.80
N LEU A 88 0.84 -2.91 -15.26
CA LEU A 88 0.63 -3.27 -13.87
C LEU A 88 1.78 -2.70 -13.04
N LEU A 89 1.46 -1.88 -12.06
CA LEU A 89 2.38 -1.39 -11.04
C LEU A 89 2.26 -2.26 -9.80
N ILE A 90 3.38 -2.59 -9.19
CA ILE A 90 3.44 -3.33 -7.92
C ILE A 90 4.23 -2.48 -6.94
N LEU A 91 3.69 -2.28 -5.74
CA LEU A 91 4.32 -1.52 -4.68
C LEU A 91 4.43 -2.37 -3.41
N ASP A 92 5.49 -2.15 -2.65
CA ASP A 92 5.56 -2.62 -1.27
C ASP A 92 4.57 -1.81 -0.41
N ALA A 93 3.62 -2.47 0.23
CA ALA A 93 2.53 -1.80 0.96
C ALA A 93 3.01 -1.04 2.20
N GLN A 94 4.12 -1.47 2.80
CA GLN A 94 4.66 -0.85 4.00
C GLN A 94 5.40 0.45 3.71
N SER A 95 6.20 0.47 2.65
CA SER A 95 7.07 1.59 2.31
C SER A 95 6.54 2.48 1.17
N GLY A 96 5.60 1.98 0.37
CA GLY A 96 5.15 2.65 -0.85
C GLY A 96 6.16 2.60 -1.99
N ARG A 97 7.25 1.82 -1.86
CA ARG A 97 8.27 1.70 -2.92
C ARG A 97 7.73 0.87 -4.09
N LEU A 98 7.88 1.37 -5.31
CA LEU A 98 7.63 0.60 -6.53
C LEU A 98 8.61 -0.59 -6.60
N LEU A 99 8.10 -1.78 -6.94
CA LEU A 99 8.84 -3.04 -7.01
C LEU A 99 9.18 -3.44 -8.44
#